data_AF-A0A3D0T2R8-F1
#
_entry.id   AF-A0A3D0T2R8-F1
#
_cell.length_a   1.000
_cell.length_b   1.000
_cell.length_c   1.000
_cell.angle_alpha   90.00
_cell.angle_beta   90.00
_cell.angle_gamma   90.00
#
_symmetry.space_group_name_H-M   'P 1'
#
loop_
_entity.id
_entity.type
_entity.pdbx_description
1 polymer ?
#
loop_
_entity_poly.entity_id
_entity_poly.type
_entity_poly.pdbx_seq_one_letter_code
_entity_poly.pdbx_strand_id
1 'polypeptide(L)'
;MTAQSYLARLQSDGIHLGVKELLQYRQFANLLDLTPRRTPQARLAGSYLTKHKGRGMEFDEARHYQPGDDIRAIDWRVTARTGKTH
;
A
#
# COMPACT_ATOMS: atom_id res chain seq x y z
N MET A 1 -34.46 -10.21 3.13
CA MET A 1 -33.91 -9.05 2.42
C MET A 1 -32.75 -9.54 1.56
N THR A 2 -32.81 -9.33 0.24
CA THR A 2 -31.78 -9.81 -0.70
C THR A 2 -30.66 -8.77 -0.86
N ALA A 3 -29.43 -9.20 -1.15
CA ALA A 3 -28.28 -8.30 -1.31
C ALA A 3 -28.53 -7.20 -2.35
N GLN A 4 -29.23 -7.53 -3.45
CA GLN A 4 -29.68 -6.59 -4.47
C GLN A 4 -30.49 -5.40 -3.91
N SER A 5 -31.44 -5.66 -3.00
CA SER A 5 -32.28 -4.61 -2.41
C SER A 5 -31.49 -3.65 -1.51
N TYR A 6 -30.43 -4.15 -0.88
CA TYR A 6 -29.55 -3.34 -0.04
C TYR A 6 -28.65 -2.43 -0.89
N LEU A 7 -28.05 -2.98 -1.94
CA LEU A 7 -27.22 -2.22 -2.90
C LEU A 7 -28.03 -1.13 -3.62
N ALA A 8 -29.26 -1.46 -4.06
CA ALA A 8 -30.16 -0.48 -4.68
C ALA A 8 -30.50 0.70 -3.74
N ARG A 9 -30.73 0.43 -2.44
CA ARG A 9 -30.96 1.47 -1.43
C ARG A 9 -29.74 2.38 -1.24
N LEU A 10 -28.54 1.81 -1.34
CA LEU A 10 -27.29 2.55 -1.22
C LEU A 10 -26.85 3.25 -2.49
N GLN A 11 -27.58 3.05 -3.61
CA GLN A 11 -27.14 3.46 -4.94
C GLN A 11 -25.72 2.95 -5.25
N SER A 12 -25.44 1.72 -4.80
CA SER A 12 -24.15 1.06 -4.87
C SER A 12 -24.17 -0.03 -5.93
N ASP A 13 -23.08 -0.18 -6.67
CA ASP A 13 -22.86 -1.33 -7.56
C ASP A 13 -22.03 -2.44 -6.90
N GLY A 14 -21.57 -2.23 -5.67
CA GLY A 14 -20.74 -3.16 -4.90
C GLY A 14 -19.31 -3.32 -5.40
N ILE A 15 -18.89 -2.55 -6.41
CA ILE A 15 -17.55 -2.63 -7.03
C ILE A 15 -16.81 -1.30 -6.84
N HIS A 16 -17.51 -0.17 -7.03
CA HIS A 16 -16.93 1.17 -6.94
C HIS A 16 -17.37 1.87 -5.65
N LEU A 17 -16.41 2.43 -4.93
CA LEU A 17 -16.67 3.18 -3.69
C LEU A 17 -16.95 4.66 -3.98
N GLY A 18 -18.17 5.09 -3.69
CA GLY A 18 -18.62 6.48 -3.84
C GLY A 18 -18.57 7.29 -2.55
N VAL A 19 -18.53 8.63 -2.65
CA VAL A 19 -18.52 9.53 -1.48
C VAL A 19 -19.75 9.33 -0.58
N LYS A 20 -20.94 9.13 -1.17
CA LYS A 20 -22.18 8.89 -0.42
C LYS A 20 -22.11 7.61 0.42
N GLU A 21 -21.50 6.56 -0.12
CA GLU A 21 -21.31 5.29 0.58
C GLU A 21 -20.31 5.44 1.71
N LEU A 22 -19.18 6.12 1.45
CA LEU A 22 -18.17 6.43 2.47
C LEU A 22 -18.77 7.21 3.65
N LEU A 23 -19.64 8.19 3.37
CA LEU A 23 -20.35 8.95 4.41
C LEU A 23 -21.29 8.05 5.24
N GLN A 24 -21.95 7.08 4.61
CA GLN A 24 -22.73 6.09 5.34
C GLN A 24 -21.82 5.16 6.18
N TYR A 25 -20.70 4.69 5.65
CA TYR A 25 -19.79 3.82 6.38
C TYR A 25 -19.12 4.50 7.57
N ARG A 26 -19.05 5.83 7.60
CA ARG A 26 -18.59 6.60 8.77
C ARG A 26 -19.32 6.20 10.06
N GLN A 27 -20.62 5.91 10.00
CA GLN A 27 -21.38 5.52 11.19
C GLN A 27 -20.98 4.13 11.72
N PHE A 28 -20.44 3.27 10.85
CA PHE A 28 -19.98 1.93 11.16
C PHE A 28 -18.48 1.86 11.42
N ALA A 29 -17.72 2.92 11.12
CA ALA A 29 -16.27 2.95 11.28
C ALA A 29 -15.82 2.66 12.73
N ASN A 30 -16.63 3.05 13.71
CA ASN A 30 -16.37 2.76 15.13
C ASN A 30 -16.44 1.27 15.49
N LEU A 31 -17.01 0.42 14.62
CA LEU A 31 -17.03 -1.03 14.79
C LEU A 31 -15.71 -1.69 14.37
N LEU A 32 -14.83 -0.95 13.69
CA LEU A 32 -13.54 -1.45 13.23
C LEU A 32 -12.48 -1.14 14.29
N ASP A 33 -11.86 -2.19 14.82
CA ASP A 33 -10.62 -2.05 15.57
C ASP A 33 -9.47 -1.82 14.57
N LEU A 34 -9.09 -0.55 14.39
CA LEU A 34 -7.99 -0.12 13.54
C LEU A 34 -6.65 -0.14 14.28
N THR A 35 -6.60 -0.66 15.51
CA THR A 35 -5.36 -0.75 16.26
C THR A 35 -4.39 -1.66 15.52
N PRO A 36 -3.18 -1.20 15.19
CA PRO A 36 -2.19 -2.04 14.53
C PRO A 36 -1.88 -3.25 15.40
N ARG A 37 -2.20 -4.46 14.91
CA ARG A 37 -1.86 -5.73 15.60
C ARG A 37 -0.36 -5.94 15.75
N ARG A 38 0.45 -5.20 14.98
CA ARG A 38 1.90 -5.20 15.03
C ARG A 38 2.40 -3.76 14.95
N THR A 39 3.43 -3.45 15.74
CA THR A 39 4.11 -2.17 15.66
C THR A 39 4.66 -1.96 14.24
N PRO A 40 4.35 -0.83 13.58
CA PRO A 40 4.90 -0.53 12.27
C PRO A 40 6.43 -0.52 12.35
N GLN A 41 7.07 -1.43 11.61
CA GLN A 41 8.55 -1.53 11.56
C GLN A 41 9.21 -0.32 10.88
N ALA A 42 8.41 0.56 10.26
CA ALA A 42 8.89 1.78 9.62
C ALA A 42 9.64 2.74 10.58
N ARG A 43 9.39 2.67 11.89
CA ARG A 43 10.16 3.43 12.90
C ARG A 43 11.61 2.98 13.05
N LEU A 44 11.98 1.81 12.51
CA LEU A 44 13.33 1.25 12.57
C LEU A 44 14.12 1.44 11.25
N ALA A 45 13.58 2.19 10.29
CA ALA A 45 14.31 2.51 9.08
C ALA A 45 15.50 3.46 9.42
N GLY A 46 16.71 2.90 9.44
CA GLY A 46 17.97 3.65 9.62
C GLY A 46 18.81 3.28 10.84
N SER A 47 18.24 2.63 11.85
CA SER A 47 18.95 2.36 13.13
C SER A 47 19.45 0.92 13.29
N TYR A 48 19.24 0.06 12.29
CA TYR A 48 19.67 -1.33 12.36
C TYR A 48 21.17 -1.45 12.06
N LEU A 49 21.99 -1.47 13.12
CA LEU A 49 23.42 -1.75 13.00
C LEU A 49 23.62 -3.23 12.63
N THR A 50 23.83 -3.49 11.35
CA THR A 50 24.21 -4.82 10.87
C THR A 50 25.73 -4.99 10.89
N LYS A 51 26.22 -6.17 11.31
CA LYS A 51 27.64 -6.54 11.20
C LYS A 51 28.08 -6.72 9.75
N HIS A 52 27.12 -6.89 8.83
CA HIS A 52 27.37 -6.97 7.41
C HIS A 52 27.42 -5.56 6.83
N LYS A 53 28.54 -5.18 6.23
CA LYS A 53 28.61 -3.98 5.39
C LYS A 53 27.57 -4.14 4.28
N GLY A 54 26.57 -3.27 4.25
CA GLY A 54 25.69 -3.14 3.08
C GLY A 54 26.54 -2.88 1.84
N ARG A 55 26.03 -3.25 0.66
CA ARG A 55 26.67 -2.86 -0.60
C ARG A 55 26.69 -1.33 -0.59
N GLY A 56 27.85 -0.72 -0.42
CA GLY A 56 28.05 0.74 -0.41
C GLY A 56 27.84 1.28 -1.81
N MET A 57 26.61 1.20 -2.30
CA MET A 57 26.17 1.74 -3.56
C MET A 57 25.44 3.03 -3.20
N GLU A 58 26.17 4.15 -3.29
CA GLU A 58 25.53 5.45 -3.35
C GLU A 58 24.52 5.41 -4.51
N PHE A 59 23.31 5.90 -4.24
CA PHE A 59 22.27 5.96 -5.25
C PHE A 59 22.73 6.93 -6.35
N ASP A 60 22.82 6.45 -7.59
CA ASP A 60 23.18 7.27 -8.76
C ASP A 60 21.89 7.75 -9.45
N GLU A 61 21.06 6.82 -9.93
CA GLU A 61 19.75 7.13 -10.53
C GLU A 61 18.79 5.92 -10.56
N ALA A 62 17.49 6.19 -10.75
CA ALA A 62 16.46 5.17 -10.93
C ALA A 62 16.31 4.82 -12.41
N ARG A 63 17.02 3.78 -12.87
CA ARG A 63 16.88 3.22 -14.23
C ARG A 63 15.76 2.18 -14.30
N HIS A 64 15.32 1.82 -15.50
CA HIS A 64 14.39 0.70 -15.66
C HIS A 64 15.09 -0.63 -15.39
N TYR A 65 14.39 -1.54 -14.71
CA TYR A 65 14.84 -2.89 -14.46
C TYR A 65 15.15 -3.62 -15.77
N GLN A 66 16.31 -4.25 -15.84
CA GLN A 66 16.70 -5.14 -16.93
C GLN A 66 16.77 -6.59 -16.45
N PRO A 67 16.41 -7.57 -17.29
CA PRO A 67 16.60 -8.98 -16.95
C PRO A 67 18.04 -9.28 -16.55
N GLY A 68 18.24 -9.77 -15.33
CA GLY A 68 19.56 -10.03 -14.75
C GLY A 68 19.94 -9.08 -13.61
N ASP A 69 19.18 -8.00 -13.42
CA ASP A 69 19.32 -7.14 -12.25
C ASP A 69 18.82 -7.83 -10.97
N ASP A 70 19.40 -7.45 -9.82
CA ASP A 70 18.90 -7.89 -8.53
C ASP A 70 17.56 -7.21 -8.25
N ILE A 71 16.50 -7.99 -8.07
CA ILE A 71 15.14 -7.54 -7.75
C ILE A 71 15.12 -6.66 -6.47
N ARG A 72 16.09 -6.84 -5.56
CA ARG A 72 16.21 -6.03 -4.35
C ARG A 72 16.65 -4.59 -4.63
N ALA A 73 17.19 -4.31 -5.80
CA ALA A 73 17.56 -2.97 -6.24
C ALA A 73 16.37 -2.18 -6.83
N ILE A 74 15.20 -2.81 -7.02
CA ILE A 74 14.02 -2.16 -7.59
C ILE A 74 13.49 -1.08 -6.64
N ASP A 75 13.32 0.14 -7.16
CA ASP A 75 12.59 1.19 -6.48
C ASP A 75 11.09 0.98 -6.66
N TRP A 76 10.50 0.27 -5.69
CA TRP A 76 9.06 0.01 -5.65
C TRP A 76 8.22 1.28 -5.52
N ARG A 77 8.76 2.38 -4.99
CA ARG A 77 8.05 3.66 -4.86
C ARG A 77 7.92 4.35 -6.22
N VAL A 78 8.98 4.33 -7.02
CA VAL A 78 8.95 4.86 -8.39
C VAL A 78 8.07 3.95 -9.26
N THR A 79 8.25 2.63 -9.15
CA THR A 79 7.43 1.64 -9.88
C THR A 79 5.94 1.81 -9.61
N ALA A 80 5.54 2.04 -8.36
CA ALA A 80 4.14 2.29 -8.00
C ALA A 80 3.56 3.57 -8.62
N ARG A 81 4.39 4.57 -8.91
CA ARG A 81 3.96 5.84 -9.52
C ARG A 81 3.96 5.79 -11.05
N THR A 82 4.96 5.14 -11.65
CA THR A 82 5.14 5.11 -13.11
C THR A 82 4.44 3.91 -13.77
N GLY A 83 4.10 2.89 -12.98
CA GLY A 83 3.56 1.62 -13.49
C GLY A 83 4.59 0.78 -14.26
N LYS A 84 5.87 1.18 -14.25
CA LYS A 84 6.97 0.51 -14.94
C LYS A 84 8.03 0.10 -13.92
N THR A 85 8.63 -1.07 -14.08
CA THR A 85 9.63 -1.55 -13.12
C THR A 85 10.94 -0.77 -13.28
N HIS A 86 11.36 -0.14 -12.19
CA HIS A 86 12.63 0.58 -12.06
C HIS A 86 13.55 -0.14 -11.09
#